data_AF-F8WBX7-F1
#
_entry.id   AF-F8WBX7-F1
#
_cell.length_a   1.000
_cell.length_b   1.000
_cell.length_c   1.000
_cell.angle_alpha   90.00
_cell.angle_beta   90.00
_cell.angle_gamma   90.00
#
_symmetry.space_group_name_H-M   'P 1'
#
loop_
_entity.id
_entity.type
_entity.pdbx_description
1 polymer ?
#
loop_
_entity_poly.entity_id
_entity_poly.type
_entity_poly.pdbx_seq_one_letter_code
_entity_poly.pdbx_strand_id
1 'polypeptide(L)'
;MWTEEAGATAEAQESGIRNKSSSSSQIPVVGVVTEDDEAQDVFKPMDLNRVIKLLEETDKDGLEEKQLKFVKKLVQCYQNGLPLRDLAQIFKILNLCSGKIKNQPRFIESAYDIIKLCG
;
A
#
# COMPACT_ATOMS: atom_id res chain seq x y z
N MET A 1 45.90 -52.01 -14.52
CA MET A 1 45.12 -52.86 -13.60
C MET A 1 46.07 -53.21 -12.46
N TRP A 2 46.04 -52.51 -11.32
CA TRP A 2 45.14 -52.70 -10.16
C TRP A 2 45.15 -54.16 -9.71
N THR A 3 45.40 -54.58 -8.46
CA THR A 3 45.80 -53.99 -7.17
C THR A 3 45.89 -55.21 -6.25
N GLU A 4 46.91 -55.29 -5.39
CA GLU A 4 46.94 -56.11 -4.16
C GLU A 4 47.43 -55.14 -3.07
N GLU A 5 47.11 -55.22 -1.78
CA GLU A 5 46.50 -56.24 -0.93
C GLU A 5 46.05 -55.56 0.39
N ALA A 6 45.48 -56.37 1.29
CA ALA A 6 45.21 -56.21 2.73
C ALA A 6 46.05 -55.16 3.50
N GLY A 7 45.60 -54.49 4.57
CA GLY A 7 44.76 -54.92 5.67
C GLY A 7 45.51 -54.68 7.01
N ALA A 8 44.76 -54.29 8.04
CA ALA A 8 45.10 -54.29 9.48
C ALA A 8 45.92 -53.13 10.12
N THR A 9 45.18 -52.32 10.90
CA THR A 9 45.44 -51.83 12.29
C THR A 9 46.84 -51.43 12.74
N ALA A 10 46.98 -50.19 13.25
CA ALA A 10 47.38 -49.91 14.64
C ALA A 10 47.33 -48.39 14.95
N GLU A 11 47.01 -48.10 16.20
CA GLU A 11 46.64 -46.81 16.79
C GLU A 11 47.83 -45.88 17.06
N ALA A 12 47.61 -44.56 16.97
CA ALA A 12 48.27 -43.58 17.85
C ALA A 12 47.49 -42.26 17.87
N GLN A 13 46.95 -41.95 19.06
CA GLN A 13 46.65 -40.62 19.62
C GLN A 13 47.67 -39.55 19.17
N GLU A 14 47.33 -38.27 18.99
CA GLU A 14 46.82 -37.42 20.06
C GLU A 14 46.34 -36.04 19.55
N SER A 15 45.48 -35.43 20.37
CA SER A 15 45.49 -33.99 20.70
C SER A 15 44.87 -33.03 19.70
N GLY A 16 43.62 -32.62 19.97
CA GLY A 16 43.00 -31.56 19.18
C GLY A 16 41.61 -31.07 19.58
N ILE A 17 41.35 -30.93 20.88
CA ILE A 17 40.46 -29.90 21.46
C ILE A 17 38.94 -29.96 21.14
N ARG A 18 38.19 -30.32 22.20
CA ARG A 18 36.87 -29.87 22.69
C ARG A 18 36.04 -28.99 21.72
N ASN A 19 34.74 -29.25 21.56
CA ASN A 19 33.75 -28.85 22.57
C ASN A 19 32.49 -29.76 22.56
N LYS A 20 32.24 -30.44 23.67
CA LYS A 20 30.91 -30.89 24.08
C LYS A 20 30.23 -29.71 24.76
N SER A 21 29.08 -29.28 24.23
CA SER A 21 28.08 -28.60 25.05
C SER A 21 26.71 -29.22 24.80
N SER A 22 26.18 -29.70 25.92
CA SER A 22 24.86 -30.25 26.19
C SER A 22 23.72 -29.63 25.39
N SER A 23 22.95 -30.52 24.76
CA SER A 23 21.58 -30.28 24.33
C SER A 23 20.73 -29.75 25.49
N SER A 24 20.21 -28.54 25.33
CA SER A 24 19.08 -28.02 26.10
C SER A 24 18.19 -27.25 25.14
N SER A 25 16.97 -27.74 24.99
CA SER A 25 15.91 -27.30 24.10
C SER A 25 15.61 -25.80 24.20
N GLN A 26 15.66 -25.09 23.06
CA GLN A 26 14.80 -23.92 22.82
C GLN A 26 14.43 -23.90 21.34
N ILE A 27 13.17 -24.23 21.05
CA ILE A 27 12.54 -23.97 19.76
C ILE A 27 12.45 -22.44 19.65
N PRO A 28 13.00 -21.79 18.61
CA PRO A 28 12.77 -20.37 18.43
C PRO A 28 11.32 -20.20 17.98
N VAL A 29 10.47 -19.77 18.92
CA VAL A 29 9.17 -19.21 18.60
C VAL A 29 9.46 -17.93 17.84
N VAL A 30 9.32 -17.97 16.51
CA VAL A 30 9.22 -16.75 15.71
C VAL A 30 7.96 -16.05 16.19
N GLY A 31 8.16 -15.04 17.02
CA GLY A 31 7.10 -14.14 17.45
C GLY A 31 6.40 -13.59 16.23
N VAL A 32 5.08 -13.43 16.31
CA VAL A 32 4.31 -12.65 15.36
C VAL A 32 5.05 -11.33 15.19
N VAL A 33 5.67 -11.18 14.02
CA VAL A 33 6.18 -9.90 13.56
C VAL A 33 4.94 -9.02 13.49
N THR A 34 4.82 -8.11 14.46
CA THR A 34 4.01 -6.91 14.23
C THR A 34 4.56 -6.31 12.96
N GLU A 35 3.72 -6.30 11.94
CA GLU A 35 4.08 -5.88 10.59
C GLU A 35 4.84 -4.56 10.68
N ASP A 36 6.08 -4.63 10.21
CA ASP A 36 7.01 -3.55 10.02
C ASP A 36 6.29 -2.43 9.25
N ASP A 37 6.08 -1.28 9.90
CA ASP A 37 5.32 -0.12 9.39
C ASP A 37 6.15 0.71 8.38
N GLU A 38 6.96 0.03 7.54
CA GLU A 38 7.97 0.65 6.66
C GLU A 38 8.12 -0.10 5.31
N ALA A 39 7.08 -0.78 4.82
CA ALA A 39 7.07 -1.27 3.42
C ALA A 39 5.68 -1.53 2.81
N GLN A 40 4.62 -0.92 3.33
CA GLN A 40 3.36 -0.84 2.58
C GLN A 40 2.87 0.61 2.59
N ASP A 41 3.09 1.29 1.47
CA ASP A 41 2.17 2.33 1.02
C ASP A 41 0.82 1.65 0.73
N VAL A 42 0.13 1.23 1.81
CA VAL A 42 -1.27 0.86 1.76
C VAL A 42 -1.95 2.16 1.40
N PHE A 43 -2.17 2.38 0.10
CA PHE A 43 -3.02 3.44 -0.43
C PHE A 43 -4.32 3.37 0.36
N LYS A 44 -4.44 4.21 1.40
CA LYS A 44 -5.66 4.26 2.18
C LYS A 44 -6.71 4.79 1.21
N PRO A 45 -7.69 3.96 0.82
CA PRO A 45 -8.64 4.37 -0.20
C PRO A 45 -9.36 5.61 0.32
N MET A 46 -9.39 6.66 -0.49
CA MET A 46 -10.18 7.83 -0.17
C MET A 46 -11.65 7.40 -0.07
N ASP A 47 -12.36 7.87 0.94
CA ASP A 47 -13.80 7.59 1.06
C ASP A 47 -14.56 8.41 -0.01
N LEU A 48 -14.72 7.82 -1.20
CA LEU A 48 -15.41 8.43 -2.32
C LEU A 48 -16.88 8.70 -2.01
N ASN A 49 -17.53 7.87 -1.18
CA ASN A 49 -18.91 8.11 -0.77
C ASN A 49 -19.03 9.38 0.06
N ARG A 50 -18.05 9.65 0.93
CA ARG A 50 -17.99 10.91 1.68
C ARG A 50 -17.79 12.11 0.76
N VAL A 51 -16.96 11.99 -0.28
CA VAL A 51 -16.77 13.06 -1.27
C VAL A 51 -18.07 13.33 -2.04
N ILE A 52 -18.74 12.28 -2.49
CA ILE A 52 -20.04 12.37 -3.18
C ILE A 52 -21.07 13.08 -2.30
N LYS A 53 -21.26 12.63 -1.05
CA LYS A 53 -22.22 13.26 -0.12
C LYS A 53 -21.91 14.73 0.10
N LEU A 54 -20.63 15.09 0.26
CA LEU A 54 -20.20 16.47 0.42
C LEU A 54 -20.52 17.32 -0.82
N LEU A 55 -20.37 16.76 -2.02
CA LEU A 55 -20.68 17.43 -3.29
C LEU A 55 -22.18 17.48 -3.58
N GLU A 56 -23.00 16.61 -2.98
CA GLU A 56 -24.46 16.68 -3.09
C GLU A 56 -25.05 17.78 -2.19
N GLU A 57 -24.37 18.16 -1.10
CA GLU A 57 -24.77 19.30 -0.27
C GLU A 57 -24.67 20.64 -1.04
N THR A 58 -25.66 21.53 -0.87
CA THR A 58 -25.72 22.86 -1.53
C THR A 58 -25.94 24.05 -0.61
N ASP A 59 -26.43 23.86 0.62
CA ASP A 59 -27.04 24.95 1.41
C ASP A 59 -26.24 25.31 2.67
N LYS A 60 -24.91 25.46 2.55
CA LYS A 60 -24.04 25.82 3.69
C LYS A 60 -22.98 26.85 3.29
N ASP A 61 -22.77 27.84 4.16
CA ASP A 61 -21.70 28.82 4.00
C ASP A 61 -20.31 28.15 4.05
N GLY A 62 -19.40 28.59 3.16
CA GLY A 62 -18.05 28.04 3.06
C GLY A 62 -17.96 26.61 2.52
N LEU A 63 -19.07 26.03 2.06
CA LEU A 63 -19.11 24.67 1.55
C LEU A 63 -18.31 24.49 0.26
N GLU A 64 -18.33 25.48 -0.63
CA GLU A 64 -17.59 25.45 -1.90
C GLU A 64 -16.09 25.22 -1.68
N GLU A 65 -15.45 26.01 -0.81
CA GLU A 65 -14.01 25.88 -0.52
C GLU A 65 -13.68 24.50 0.07
N LYS A 66 -14.57 23.98 0.93
CA LYS A 66 -14.44 22.64 1.49
C LYS A 66 -14.55 21.57 0.39
N GLN A 67 -15.54 21.68 -0.50
CA GLN A 67 -15.74 20.76 -1.63
C GLN A 67 -14.51 20.76 -2.54
N LEU A 68 -14.03 21.93 -2.96
CA LEU A 68 -12.83 22.07 -3.80
C LEU A 68 -11.60 21.44 -3.13
N LYS A 69 -11.41 21.64 -1.82
CA LYS A 69 -10.31 21.01 -1.07
C LYS A 69 -10.40 19.48 -1.08
N PHE A 70 -11.60 18.91 -1.02
CA PHE A 70 -11.79 17.47 -1.11
C PHE A 70 -11.53 16.94 -2.52
N VAL A 71 -12.01 17.62 -3.56
CA VAL A 71 -11.75 17.21 -4.94
C VAL A 71 -10.26 17.30 -5.27
N LYS A 72 -9.56 18.34 -4.81
CA LYS A 72 -8.11 18.46 -4.95
C LYS A 72 -7.36 17.29 -4.30
N LYS A 73 -7.80 16.86 -3.11
CA LYS A 73 -7.24 15.66 -2.45
C LYS A 73 -7.51 14.39 -3.25
N LEU A 74 -8.70 14.25 -3.83
CA LEU A 74 -9.02 13.13 -4.70
C LEU A 74 -8.06 13.07 -5.88
N VAL A 75 -7.87 14.19 -6.59
CA VAL A 75 -6.91 14.27 -7.70
C VAL A 75 -5.50 13.88 -7.22
N GLN A 76 -5.11 14.30 -6.02
CA GLN A 76 -3.82 13.93 -5.43
C GLN A 76 -3.69 12.44 -5.08
N CYS A 77 -4.75 11.79 -4.63
CA CYS A 77 -4.74 10.36 -4.31
C CYS A 77 -4.64 9.48 -5.57
N TYR A 78 -5.13 9.96 -6.70
CA TYR A 78 -5.23 9.19 -7.94
C TYR A 78 -4.27 9.66 -9.05
N GLN A 79 -3.24 10.43 -8.71
CA GLN A 79 -2.24 10.92 -9.68
C GLN A 79 -1.53 9.79 -10.43
N ASN A 80 -1.39 8.64 -9.79
CA ASN A 80 -0.73 7.45 -10.34
C ASN A 80 -1.71 6.54 -11.11
N GLY A 81 -2.91 7.03 -11.42
CA GLY A 81 -3.96 6.32 -12.14
C GLY A 81 -5.19 6.01 -11.28
N LEU A 82 -6.24 5.54 -11.96
CA LEU A 82 -7.55 5.27 -11.36
C LEU A 82 -7.77 3.75 -11.21
N PRO A 83 -8.01 3.23 -9.99
CA PRO A 83 -8.46 1.87 -9.79
C PRO A 83 -9.80 1.64 -10.49
N LEU A 84 -9.90 0.55 -11.27
CA LEU A 84 -11.11 0.22 -12.02
C LEU A 84 -12.36 0.12 -11.12
N ARG A 85 -12.20 -0.39 -9.89
CA ARG A 85 -13.29 -0.51 -8.91
C ARG A 85 -13.89 0.85 -8.49
N ASP A 86 -13.11 1.92 -8.54
CA ASP A 86 -13.48 3.25 -8.06
C ASP A 86 -14.04 4.13 -9.20
N LEU A 87 -13.90 3.67 -10.45
CA LEU A 87 -14.18 4.46 -11.66
C LEU A 87 -15.61 5.02 -11.66
N ALA A 88 -16.61 4.21 -11.33
CA ALA A 88 -18.01 4.65 -11.30
C ALA A 88 -18.23 5.81 -10.32
N GLN A 89 -17.57 5.76 -9.15
CA GLN A 89 -17.69 6.82 -8.14
C GLN A 89 -16.91 8.07 -8.54
N ILE A 90 -15.71 7.92 -9.12
CA ILE A 90 -14.92 9.05 -9.66
C ILE A 90 -15.69 9.78 -10.76
N PHE A 91 -16.32 9.05 -11.69
CA PHE A 91 -17.13 9.68 -12.74
C PHE A 91 -18.43 10.28 -12.20
N LYS A 92 -19.02 9.72 -11.13
CA LYS A 92 -20.10 10.41 -10.41
C LYS A 92 -19.63 11.74 -9.83
N ILE A 93 -18.42 11.79 -9.26
CA ILE A 93 -17.82 13.03 -8.74
C ILE A 93 -17.59 14.04 -9.86
N LEU A 94 -17.06 13.61 -11.01
CA LEU A 94 -16.90 14.45 -12.20
C LEU A 94 -18.24 15.07 -12.64
N ASN A 95 -19.31 14.27 -12.69
CA ASN A 95 -20.65 14.74 -13.04
C ASN A 95 -21.18 15.77 -12.05
N LEU A 96 -20.94 15.58 -10.74
CA LEU A 96 -21.33 16.54 -9.70
C LEU A 96 -20.54 17.86 -9.83
N CYS A 97 -19.24 17.78 -10.10
CA CYS A 97 -18.42 18.97 -10.39
C CYS A 97 -18.97 19.72 -11.61
N SER A 98 -19.26 19.00 -12.69
CA SER A 98 -19.83 19.58 -13.92
C SER A 98 -21.16 20.30 -13.68
N GLY A 99 -22.08 19.67 -12.94
CA GLY A 99 -23.38 20.27 -12.60
C GLY A 99 -23.27 21.55 -11.77
N LYS A 100 -22.19 21.73 -11.01
CA LYS A 100 -21.94 22.91 -10.18
C LYS A 100 -21.33 24.09 -10.93
N ILE A 101 -20.65 23.87 -12.06
CA ILE A 101 -19.92 24.91 -12.81
C ILE A 101 -20.79 26.14 -13.13
N LYS A 102 -22.09 25.94 -13.42
CA LYS A 102 -23.01 27.03 -13.74
C LYS A 102 -23.09 28.11 -12.65
N ASN A 103 -23.08 27.69 -11.39
CA ASN A 103 -23.22 28.59 -10.24
C ASN A 103 -21.89 28.81 -9.51
N GLN A 104 -20.93 27.89 -9.67
CA GLN A 104 -19.64 27.84 -8.97
C GLN A 104 -18.53 27.54 -10.00
N PRO A 105 -18.06 28.56 -10.75
CA PRO A 105 -17.13 28.35 -11.87
C PRO A 105 -15.77 27.80 -11.45
N ARG A 106 -15.40 27.87 -10.16
CA ARG A 106 -14.17 27.26 -9.62
C ARG A 106 -14.14 25.74 -9.79
N PHE A 107 -15.29 25.09 -9.98
CA PHE A 107 -15.34 23.67 -10.28
C PHE A 107 -14.86 23.29 -11.69
N ILE A 108 -14.65 24.26 -12.60
CA ILE A 108 -14.08 24.00 -13.93
C ILE A 108 -12.71 23.34 -13.81
N GLU A 109 -11.83 23.91 -12.97
CA GLU A 109 -10.48 23.39 -12.74
C GLU A 109 -10.54 21.99 -12.11
N SER A 110 -11.44 21.79 -11.15
CA SER A 110 -11.66 20.48 -10.52
C SER A 110 -12.13 19.40 -11.51
N ALA A 111 -13.05 19.72 -12.41
CA ALA A 111 -13.52 18.80 -13.44
C ALA A 111 -12.39 18.47 -14.44
N TYR A 112 -11.65 19.49 -14.86
CA TYR A 112 -10.50 19.34 -15.75
C TYR A 112 -9.39 18.47 -15.16
N ASP A 113 -9.06 18.66 -13.89
CA ASP A 113 -8.06 17.88 -13.19
C ASP A 113 -8.45 16.40 -13.06
N ILE A 114 -9.75 16.09 -12.83
CA ILE A 114 -10.22 14.71 -12.82
C ILE A 114 -10.10 14.07 -14.22
N ILE A 115 -10.46 14.81 -15.27
CA ILE A 115 -10.36 14.31 -16.66
C ILE A 115 -8.91 14.00 -17.02
N LYS A 116 -7.95 14.84 -16.58
CA LYS A 116 -6.51 14.60 -16.78
C LYS A 116 -6.01 13.28 -16.20
N LEU A 117 -6.65 12.75 -15.17
CA LEU A 117 -6.27 11.45 -14.59
C LEU A 117 -6.55 10.28 -15.54
N CYS A 118 -7.35 10.50 -16.58
CA CYS A 118 -7.73 9.46 -17.55
C CYS A 118 -6.72 9.25 -18.67
N GLY A 119 -5.69 10.11 -18.79
CA GLY A 119 -4.70 10.08 -19.87
C GLY A 119 -5.02 11.04 -21.00
#